data_AF-A0A8T5KUQ3-F1
#
_entry.id   AF-A0A8T5KUQ3-F1
#
_cell.length_a   1.000
_cell.length_b   1.000
_cell.length_c   1.000
_cell.angle_alpha   90.00
_cell.angle_beta   90.00
_cell.angle_gamma   90.00
#
_symmetry.space_group_name_H-M   'P 1'
#
loop_
_entity.id
_entity.type
_entity.pdbx_description
1 polymer ?
#
loop_
_entity_poly.entity_id
_entity_poly.type
_entity_poly.pdbx_seq_one_letter_code
_entity_poly.pdbx_strand_id
1 'polypeptide(L)' 'MIIFKEDINQFIDHNGNAIGPFKSGSLANLNAEVANILVSGGKASFVDGD' A
#
# COMPACT_ATOMS: atom_id res chain seq x y z
N MET A 1 3.62 -7.96 3.96
CA MET A 1 3.27 -7.62 2.55
C MET A 1 1.82 -7.15 2.53
N ILE A 2 1.44 -6.24 1.62
CA ILE A 2 0.03 -5.81 1.48
C ILE A 2 -0.48 -6.05 0.06
N ILE A 3 -1.78 -6.30 -0.06
CA ILE A 3 -2.53 -6.32 -1.32
C ILE A 3 -3.44 -5.09 -1.41
N PHE A 4 -3.42 -4.40 -2.54
CA PHE A 4 -4.31 -3.26 -2.78
C PHE A 4 -5.71 -3.73 -3.14
N LYS A 5 -6.74 -3.10 -2.55
CA LYS A 5 -8.16 -3.39 -2.83
C LYS A 5 -8.72 -2.52 -3.96
N GLU A 6 -8.12 -1.37 -4.19
CA GLU A 6 -8.49 -0.40 -5.22
C GLU A 6 -7.26 0.12 -5.95
N ASP A 7 -7.49 0.85 -7.05
CA ASP A 7 -6.42 1.53 -7.78
C ASP A 7 -5.93 2.74 -6.97
N ILE A 8 -4.62 2.79 -6.73
CA ILE A 8 -3.96 3.86 -5.98
C ILE A 8 -3.07 4.66 -6.91
N ASN A 9 -3.40 5.94 -7.07
CA ASN A 9 -2.54 6.88 -7.78
C ASN A 9 -1.22 7.08 -7.03
N GLN A 10 -0.18 7.50 -7.75
CA GLN A 10 1.10 7.84 -7.16
C GLN A 10 0.93 8.91 -6.07
N PHE A 11 1.60 8.71 -4.93
CA PHE A 11 1.61 9.66 -3.82
C PHE A 11 3.02 9.81 -3.25
N ILE A 12 3.24 10.82 -2.42
CA ILE A 12 4.53 11.08 -1.76
C ILE A 12 4.44 10.59 -0.31
N ASP A 13 5.44 9.82 0.13
CA ASP A 13 5.57 9.41 1.53
C ASP A 13 6.15 10.55 2.40
N HIS A 14 6.27 10.33 3.71
CA HIS A 14 6.83 11.33 4.62
C HIS A 14 8.30 11.68 4.31
N ASN A 15 9.04 10.80 3.63
CA ASN A 15 10.45 10.98 3.27
C ASN A 15 10.64 11.74 1.95
N GLY A 16 9.55 12.10 1.26
CA GLY A 16 9.61 12.72 -0.06
C GLY A 16 9.77 11.71 -1.22
N ASN A 17 9.63 10.41 -0.94
CA ASN A 17 9.69 9.37 -1.97
C ASN A 17 8.33 9.22 -2.64
N ALA A 18 8.34 9.07 -3.96
CA ALA A 18 7.14 8.78 -4.70
C ALA A 18 6.83 7.27 -4.67
N ILE A 19 5.62 6.93 -4.24
CA ILE A 19 5.12 5.58 -4.03
C ILE A 19 3.97 5.32 -5.00
N GLY A 20 4.03 4.21 -5.74
CA GLY A 20 3.03 3.84 -6.75
C GLY A 20 3.31 4.44 -8.13
N PRO A 21 2.32 4.44 -9.06
CA PRO A 21 0.93 4.01 -8.87
C PRO A 21 0.78 2.49 -8.71
N PHE A 22 -0.30 2.05 -8.06
CA PHE A 22 -0.64 0.63 -7.88
C PHE A 22 -2.03 0.32 -8.39
N LYS A 23 -2.20 -0.90 -8.91
CA LYS A 23 -3.50 -1.42 -9.35
C LYS A 23 -4.14 -2.28 -8.27
N SER A 24 -5.47 -2.31 -8.22
CA SER A 24 -6.20 -3.28 -7.40
C SER A 24 -5.70 -4.70 -7.66
N GLY A 25 -5.54 -5.48 -6.59
CA GLY A 25 -4.97 -6.83 -6.61
C GLY A 25 -3.44 -6.88 -6.67
N SER A 26 -2.75 -5.75 -6.83
CA SER A 26 -1.28 -5.74 -6.82
C SER A 26 -0.75 -5.95 -5.41
N LEU A 27 0.39 -6.64 -5.31
CA LEU A 27 1.14 -6.81 -4.08
C LEU A 27 2.28 -5.80 -4.02
N ALA A 28 2.45 -5.16 -2.87
CA ALA A 28 3.61 -4.32 -2.61
C ALA A 28 4.18 -4.57 -1.20
N ASN A 29 5.49 -4.40 -1.10
CA ASN A 29 6.19 -4.38 0.17
C ASN A 29 6.56 -2.93 0.50
N LEU A 30 5.70 -2.26 1.26
CA LEU A 30 5.91 -0.91 1.75
C LEU A 30 6.39 -0.97 3.20
N ASN A 31 6.99 0.12 3.70
CA ASN A 31 7.33 0.25 5.11
C ASN A 31 6.06 0.15 5.97
N ALA A 32 6.24 -0.29 7.22
CA ALA A 32 5.14 -0.57 8.14
C ALA A 32 4.19 0.63 8.36
N GLU A 33 4.72 1.85 8.35
CA GLU A 33 3.92 3.07 8.51
C GLU A 33 2.96 3.29 7.34
N VAL A 34 3.46 3.29 6.09
CA VAL A 34 2.62 3.47 4.90
C VAL A 34 1.65 2.30 4.74
N ALA A 35 2.11 1.07 5.02
CA ALA A 35 1.25 -0.12 5.01
C ALA A 35 0.10 0.02 6.02
N ASN A 36 0.38 0.44 7.26
CA ASN A 36 -0.65 0.66 8.27
C ASN A 36 -1.65 1.75 7.87
N ILE A 37 -1.19 2.85 7.28
CA ILE A 37 -2.07 3.92 6.81
C ILE A 37 -3.02 3.41 5.73
N LEU A 38 -2.49 2.67 4.74
CA LEU A 38 -3.29 2.13 3.64
C LEU A 38 -4.30 1.07 4.10
N VAL A 39 -3.90 0.19 5.03
CA VAL A 39 -4.78 -0.84 5.60
C VAL A 39 -5.83 -0.21 6.51
N SER A 40 -5.45 0.73 7.39
CA SER A 40 -6.38 1.46 8.26
C SER A 40 -7.37 2.31 7.47
N GLY A 41 -6.97 2.81 6.30
CA GLY A 41 -7.85 3.51 5.37
C GLY A 41 -8.73 2.59 4.51
N GLY A 42 -8.65 1.27 4.68
CA GLY A 42 -9.44 0.30 3.92
C GLY A 42 -8.96 0.07 2.48
N LYS A 43 -7.89 0.74 2.04
CA LYS A 43 -7.38 0.72 0.66
C LYS A 43 -6.54 -0.51 0.34
N ALA A 44 -6.00 -1.16 1.37
CA ALA A 44 -5.18 -2.36 1.25
C ALA A 44 -5.50 -3.36 2.37
N SER A 45 -4.89 -4.55 2.32
CA SER A 45 -4.95 -5.53 3.41
C SER A 45 -3.62 -6.25 3.54
N PHE A 46 -3.26 -6.61 4.78
CA PHE A 46 -2.10 -7.45 5.02
C PHE A 46 -2.32 -8.83 4.41
N VAL A 47 -1.27 -9.33 3.76
CA VAL A 47 -1.21 -10.69 3.27
C VAL A 47 -0.27 -11.43 4.20
N ASP A 48 -0.83 -12.29 5.05
CA ASP A 48 -0.09 -13.33 5.74
C ASP A 48 0.09 -14.50 4.77
N GLY A 49 1.35 -14.88 4.53
CA GLY A 49 1.66 -16.13 3.84
C GLY A 49 1.63 -17.24 4.88
N ASP A 50 0.69 -18.17 4.73
CA ASP A 50 0.71 -19.47 5.43
C ASP A 50 1.87 -20.34 4.89
#